data_AF-A0AA39W5I5-F1
#
_entry.id   AF-A0AA39W5I5-F1
#
_cell.length_a   1.000
_cell.length_b   1.000
_cell.length_c   1.000
_cell.angle_alpha   90.00
_cell.angle_beta   90.00
_cell.angle_gamma   90.00
#
_symmetry.space_group_name_H-M   'P 1'
#
loop_
_entity.id
_entity.type
_entity.pdbx_description
1 polymer ?
#
loop_
_entity_poly.entity_id
_entity_poly.type
_entity_poly.pdbx_seq_one_letter_code
_entity_poly.pdbx_strand_id
1 'polypeptide(L)'
;MLSVALIYKDIFVRAQHYEPQYKCLLDESDWQLATIMVEHLKPFYKLTEFFSGTKYPTANLVFPMICKVRETMNGWLNSRYSEIQAIAKGMIAKFDKYWRDISGVMAVAVVLDSRYKMLLVDFHFSKIYASSASSQREIVHELLKDLITEYELGSSLVE
;
A
#
# COMPACT_ATOMS: atom_id res chain seq x y z
N MET A 1 10.41 -15.47 -0.07
CA MET A 1 11.50 -15.82 -1.02
C MET A 1 12.79 -15.10 -0.66
N LEU A 2 12.88 -13.76 -0.72
CA LEU A 2 14.10 -13.02 -0.33
C LEU A 2 14.55 -13.30 1.11
N SER A 3 13.62 -13.27 2.07
CA SER A 3 13.91 -13.61 3.47
C SER A 3 14.51 -15.00 3.66
N VAL A 4 14.11 -15.96 2.82
CA VAL A 4 14.65 -17.33 2.83
C VAL A 4 16.02 -17.37 2.16
N ALA A 5 16.20 -16.67 1.03
CA ALA A 5 17.49 -16.57 0.36
C ALA A 5 18.59 -15.99 1.26
N LEU A 6 18.25 -15.02 2.11
CA LEU A 6 19.17 -14.44 3.10
C LEU A 6 19.71 -15.48 4.10
N ILE A 7 18.89 -16.46 4.51
CA ILE A 7 19.31 -17.54 5.43
C ILE A 7 20.40 -18.41 4.79
N TYR A 8 20.35 -18.54 3.45
CA TYR A 8 21.25 -19.39 2.69
C TYR A 8 22.42 -18.63 2.06
N LYS A 9 22.70 -17.38 2.47
CA LYS A 9 23.79 -16.55 1.94
C LYS A 9 25.12 -17.31 1.82
N ASP A 10 25.53 -18.01 2.88
CA ASP A 10 26.78 -18.78 2.91
C ASP A 10 26.79 -19.95 1.91
N ILE A 11 25.62 -20.53 1.61
CA ILE A 11 25.49 -21.59 0.61
C ILE A 11 25.72 -21.02 -0.79
N PHE A 12 25.21 -19.83 -1.10
CA PHE A 12 25.45 -19.18 -2.39
C PHE A 12 26.95 -18.87 -2.60
N VAL A 13 27.65 -18.44 -1.55
CA VAL A 13 29.11 -18.23 -1.61
C VAL A 13 29.86 -19.55 -1.85
N ARG A 14 29.44 -20.64 -1.20
CA ARG A 14 30.04 -21.96 -1.40
C ARG A 14 29.70 -22.54 -2.77
N ALA A 15 28.49 -22.34 -3.27
CA ALA A 15 28.03 -22.86 -4.57
C ALA A 15 28.94 -22.40 -5.72
N GLN A 16 29.48 -21.18 -5.64
CA GLN A 16 30.49 -20.68 -6.58
C GLN A 16 31.71 -21.61 -6.74
N HIS A 17 32.10 -22.31 -5.67
CA HIS A 17 33.27 -23.19 -5.66
C HIS A 17 32.97 -24.59 -6.19
N TYR A 18 31.73 -25.06 -6.07
CA TYR A 18 31.34 -26.43 -6.44
C TYR A 18 30.65 -26.52 -7.80
N GLU A 19 30.08 -25.42 -8.30
CA GLU A 19 29.30 -25.38 -9.54
C GLU A 19 29.95 -24.43 -10.56
N PRO A 20 30.75 -24.95 -11.52
CA PRO A 20 31.46 -24.13 -12.51
C PRO A 20 30.52 -23.29 -13.41
N GLN A 21 29.24 -23.65 -13.48
CA GLN A 21 28.22 -22.92 -14.25
C GLN A 21 27.57 -21.78 -13.44
N TYR A 22 27.80 -21.71 -12.12
CA TYR A 22 27.24 -20.69 -11.25
C TYR A 22 27.98 -19.36 -11.43
N LYS A 23 27.47 -18.50 -12.33
CA LYS A 23 28.06 -17.20 -12.67
C LYS A 23 27.46 -16.02 -11.89
N CYS A 24 26.48 -16.25 -11.01
CA CYS A 24 25.80 -15.19 -10.26
C CYS A 24 26.61 -14.84 -9.00
N LEU A 25 27.51 -13.88 -9.15
CA LEU A 25 28.37 -13.39 -8.07
C LEU A 25 27.67 -12.28 -7.33
N LEU A 26 26.78 -12.66 -6.40
CA LEU A 26 26.20 -11.71 -5.46
C LEU A 26 27.28 -11.23 -4.51
N ASP A 27 27.49 -9.92 -4.43
CA ASP A 27 28.45 -9.31 -3.52
C ASP A 27 27.80 -8.88 -2.19
N GLU A 28 28.59 -8.37 -1.25
CA GLU A 28 28.07 -7.93 0.05
C GLU A 28 27.02 -6.82 -0.07
N SER A 29 27.13 -5.97 -1.10
CA SER A 29 26.18 -4.88 -1.34
C SER A 29 24.83 -5.43 -1.81
N ASP A 30 24.82 -6.48 -2.63
CA ASP A 30 23.59 -7.18 -3.04
C ASP A 30 22.87 -7.79 -1.83
N TRP A 31 23.62 -8.44 -0.94
CA TRP A 31 23.07 -9.01 0.30
C TRP A 31 22.54 -7.94 1.25
N GLN A 32 23.22 -6.80 1.34
CA GLN A 32 22.76 -5.65 2.11
C GLN A 32 21.46 -5.08 1.51
N LEU A 33 21.39 -4.90 0.19
CA LEU A 33 20.20 -4.43 -0.50
C LEU A 33 19.03 -5.40 -0.29
N ALA A 34 19.26 -6.71 -0.43
CA ALA A 34 18.25 -7.73 -0.19
C ALA A 34 17.70 -7.70 1.25
N THR A 35 18.57 -7.48 2.25
CA THR A 35 18.18 -7.34 3.66
C THR A 35 17.27 -6.13 3.85
N ILE A 36 17.64 -4.99 3.28
CA ILE A 36 16.85 -3.76 3.36
C ILE A 36 15.50 -3.95 2.66
N MET A 37 15.50 -4.59 1.49
CA MET A 37 14.27 -4.89 0.74
C MET A 37 13.30 -5.77 1.53
N VAL A 38 13.79 -6.78 2.26
CA VAL A 38 12.93 -7.62 3.09
C VAL A 38 12.18 -6.80 4.14
N GLU A 39 12.86 -5.88 4.82
CA GLU A 39 12.21 -4.99 5.80
C GLU A 39 11.22 -4.03 5.13
N HIS A 40 11.55 -3.52 3.94
CA HIS A 40 10.66 -2.65 3.17
C HIS A 40 9.41 -3.41 2.68
N LEU A 41 9.53 -4.67 2.27
CA LEU A 41 8.41 -5.47 1.76
C LEU A 41 7.52 -6.06 2.87
N LYS A 42 7.98 -6.07 4.12
CA LYS A 42 7.27 -6.66 5.26
C LYS A 42 5.87 -6.07 5.51
N PRO A 43 5.63 -4.74 5.44
CA PRO A 43 4.28 -4.17 5.56
C PRO A 43 3.34 -4.64 4.45
N PHE A 44 3.85 -4.85 3.24
CA PHE A 44 3.05 -5.35 2.10
C PHE A 44 2.67 -6.81 2.30
N TYR A 45 3.62 -7.63 2.77
CA TYR A 45 3.33 -9.02 3.12
C TYR A 45 2.20 -9.11 4.14
N LYS A 46 2.29 -8.34 5.23
CA LYS A 46 1.23 -8.30 6.27
C LYS A 46 -0.11 -7.84 5.71
N LEU A 47 -0.11 -6.84 4.83
CA LEU A 47 -1.33 -6.36 4.20
C LEU A 47 -1.95 -7.44 3.30
N THR A 48 -1.15 -8.11 2.48
CA THR A 48 -1.63 -9.21 1.61
C THR A 48 -2.15 -10.38 2.44
N GLU A 49 -1.48 -10.74 3.52
CA GLU A 49 -1.93 -11.78 4.46
C GLU A 49 -3.27 -11.40 5.11
N PHE A 50 -3.44 -10.14 5.51
CA PHE A 50 -4.71 -9.62 6.01
C PHE A 50 -5.83 -9.72 4.96
N PHE A 51 -5.55 -9.29 3.72
CA PHE A 51 -6.50 -9.39 2.59
C PHE A 51 -6.82 -10.83 2.16
N SER A 52 -5.93 -11.77 2.42
CA SER A 52 -6.15 -13.19 2.10
C SER A 52 -7.18 -13.83 3.03
N GLY A 53 -7.58 -13.15 4.10
CA GLY A 53 -8.72 -13.53 4.92
C GLY A 53 -10.05 -13.28 4.21
N THR A 54 -11.02 -14.17 4.40
CA THR A 54 -12.30 -14.11 3.69
C THR A 54 -13.47 -13.61 4.53
N LYS A 55 -13.31 -13.49 5.86
CA LYS A 55 -14.44 -13.26 6.79
C LYS A 55 -14.47 -11.90 7.49
N TYR A 56 -13.41 -11.10 7.39
CA TYR A 56 -13.23 -9.89 8.19
C TYR A 56 -12.66 -8.64 7.49
N PRO A 57 -12.10 -8.67 6.26
CA PRO A 57 -11.62 -7.42 5.66
C PRO A 57 -12.80 -6.58 5.17
N THR A 58 -13.23 -5.63 5.98
CA THR A 58 -14.21 -4.60 5.62
C THR A 58 -13.49 -3.32 5.17
N ALA A 59 -14.08 -2.58 4.22
CA ALA A 59 -13.44 -1.42 3.59
C ALA A 59 -12.95 -0.36 4.61
N ASN A 60 -13.72 -0.14 5.68
CA ASN A 60 -13.37 0.76 6.78
C ASN A 60 -12.09 0.34 7.56
N LEU A 61 -11.80 -0.96 7.66
CA LEU A 61 -10.58 -1.47 8.29
C LEU A 61 -9.39 -1.50 7.31
N VAL A 62 -9.69 -1.72 6.04
CA VAL A 62 -8.70 -1.85 4.97
C VAL A 62 -8.10 -0.49 4.59
N PHE A 63 -8.92 0.56 4.50
CA PHE A 63 -8.49 1.87 4.02
C PHE A 63 -7.25 2.42 4.77
N PRO A 64 -7.20 2.44 6.11
CA PRO A 64 -6.04 2.93 6.85
C PRO A 64 -4.77 2.13 6.54
N MET A 65 -4.90 0.81 6.30
CA MET A 65 -3.77 -0.05 5.98
C MET A 65 -3.21 0.25 4.58
N ILE A 66 -4.08 0.42 3.59
CA ILE A 66 -3.68 0.81 2.23
C ILE A 66 -3.01 2.19 2.26
N CYS A 67 -3.59 3.15 2.98
CA CYS A 67 -3.01 4.47 3.16
C CYS A 67 -1.62 4.40 3.80
N LYS A 68 -1.45 3.55 4.83
CA LYS A 68 -0.15 3.35 5.49
C LYS A 68 0.90 2.77 4.54
N VAL A 69 0.50 1.86 3.66
CA VAL A 69 1.39 1.33 2.61
C VAL A 69 1.80 2.43 1.63
N ARG A 70 0.87 3.30 1.23
CA ARG A 70 1.19 4.45 0.37
C ARG A 70 2.13 5.45 1.02
N GLU A 71 1.92 5.76 2.30
CA GLU A 71 2.83 6.58 3.12
C GLU A 71 4.22 5.94 3.22
N THR A 72 4.29 4.62 3.37
CA THR A 72 5.56 3.89 3.47
C THR A 72 6.36 4.01 2.16
N MET A 73 5.71 3.87 1.01
CA MET A 73 6.35 4.07 -0.29
C MET A 73 6.86 5.51 -0.48
N ASN A 74 6.13 6.51 0.01
CA ASN A 74 6.61 7.90 -0.02
C ASN A 74 7.93 8.07 0.75
N GLY A 75 8.08 7.40 1.89
CA GLY A 75 9.34 7.41 2.65
C GLY A 75 10.51 6.85 1.84
N TRP A 76 10.27 5.85 0.99
CA TRP A 76 11.30 5.19 0.18
C TRP A 76 11.84 6.06 -0.95
N LEU A 77 11.08 7.07 -1.39
CA LEU A 77 11.56 8.07 -2.35
C LEU A 77 12.75 8.87 -1.81
N ASN A 78 12.89 8.97 -0.49
CA ASN A 78 13.98 9.66 0.19
C ASN A 78 15.07 8.69 0.70
N SER A 79 15.05 7.43 0.25
CA SER A 79 16.07 6.45 0.63
C SER A 79 17.45 6.86 0.14
N ARG A 80 18.51 6.49 0.88
CA ARG A 80 19.90 6.69 0.43
C ARG A 80 20.31 5.80 -0.75
N TYR A 81 19.55 4.74 -1.01
CA TYR A 81 19.81 3.78 -2.09
C TYR A 81 18.97 4.13 -3.32
N SER A 82 19.63 4.34 -4.46
CA SER A 82 18.97 4.73 -5.71
C SER A 82 18.04 3.62 -6.24
N GLU A 83 18.36 2.36 -5.97
CA GLU A 83 17.56 1.18 -6.33
C GLU A 83 16.22 1.18 -5.58
N ILE A 84 16.23 1.54 -4.30
CA ILE A 84 15.02 1.67 -3.49
C ILE A 84 14.15 2.81 -3.99
N GLN A 85 14.75 3.96 -4.35
CA GLN A 85 14.01 5.07 -4.93
C GLN A 85 13.36 4.67 -6.26
N ALA A 86 14.07 3.93 -7.12
CA ALA A 86 13.55 3.46 -8.40
C ALA A 86 12.37 2.50 -8.21
N ILE A 87 12.48 1.56 -7.27
CA ILE A 87 11.40 0.63 -6.91
C ILE A 87 10.21 1.39 -6.34
N ALA A 88 10.43 2.36 -5.45
CA ALA A 88 9.38 3.19 -4.90
C ALA A 88 8.59 3.92 -5.98
N LYS A 89 9.28 4.55 -6.96
CA LYS A 89 8.63 5.22 -8.11
C LYS A 89 7.76 4.24 -8.91
N GLY A 90 8.28 3.05 -9.22
CA GLY A 90 7.54 2.04 -9.96
C GLY A 90 6.32 1.50 -9.21
N MET A 91 6.45 1.28 -7.90
CA MET A 91 5.36 0.80 -7.05
C MET A 91 4.28 1.87 -6.85
N ILE A 92 4.68 3.13 -6.62
CA ILE A 92 3.76 4.27 -6.51
C ILE A 92 2.95 4.44 -7.80
N ALA A 93 3.59 4.38 -8.97
CA ALA A 93 2.89 4.50 -10.24
C ALA A 93 1.82 3.40 -10.43
N LYS A 94 2.14 2.15 -10.05
CA LYS A 94 1.17 1.05 -10.08
C LYS A 94 0.07 1.24 -9.05
N PHE A 95 0.42 1.67 -7.84
CA PHE A 95 -0.56 1.95 -6.78
C PHE A 95 -1.55 3.03 -7.23
N ASP A 96 -1.06 4.18 -7.69
CA ASP A 96 -1.88 5.34 -8.03
C ASP A 96 -2.86 5.03 -9.16
N LYS A 97 -2.50 4.11 -10.08
CA LYS A 97 -3.38 3.60 -11.14
C LYS A 97 -4.65 2.97 -10.56
N TYR A 98 -4.52 2.07 -9.59
CA TYR A 98 -5.68 1.39 -9.00
C TYR A 98 -6.36 2.24 -7.93
N TRP A 99 -5.58 3.00 -7.17
CA TRP A 99 -6.06 3.82 -6.07
C TRP A 99 -7.04 4.90 -6.54
N ARG A 100 -6.83 5.49 -7.73
CA ARG A 100 -7.73 6.49 -8.29
C ARG A 100 -9.19 6.02 -8.38
N ASP A 101 -9.40 4.75 -8.70
CA ASP A 101 -10.74 4.22 -8.94
C ASP A 101 -11.43 3.78 -7.63
N ILE A 102 -10.65 3.33 -6.64
CA ILE A 102 -11.19 2.72 -5.41
C ILE A 102 -11.17 3.64 -4.19
N SER A 103 -10.35 4.71 -4.19
CA SER A 103 -10.12 5.55 -3.01
C SER A 103 -11.38 6.24 -2.52
N GLY A 104 -12.23 6.71 -3.44
CA GLY A 104 -13.50 7.37 -3.11
C GLY A 104 -14.46 6.45 -2.36
N VAL A 105 -14.70 5.25 -2.90
CA VAL A 105 -15.60 4.26 -2.29
C VAL A 105 -15.07 3.81 -0.92
N MET A 106 -13.77 3.56 -0.80
CA MET A 106 -13.17 3.19 0.48
C MET A 106 -13.24 4.33 1.51
N ALA A 107 -13.04 5.58 1.08
CA ALA A 107 -13.17 6.73 1.95
C ALA A 107 -14.62 6.91 2.43
N VAL A 108 -15.62 6.78 1.55
CA VAL A 108 -17.04 6.80 1.95
C VAL A 108 -17.33 5.71 2.98
N ALA A 109 -16.85 4.49 2.77
CA ALA A 109 -17.03 3.40 3.74
C ALA A 109 -16.42 3.70 5.13
N VAL A 110 -15.29 4.41 5.17
CA VAL A 110 -14.69 4.90 6.43
C VAL A 110 -15.51 6.02 7.06
N VAL A 111 -16.06 6.92 6.26
CA VAL A 111 -16.88 8.04 6.76
C VAL A 111 -18.18 7.53 7.39
N LEU A 112 -18.76 6.48 6.82
CA LEU A 112 -19.94 5.79 7.36
C LEU A 112 -19.62 5.01 8.64
N ASP A 113 -18.35 4.72 8.93
CA ASP A 113 -17.95 4.19 10.23
C ASP A 113 -18.00 5.33 11.28
N SER A 114 -18.97 5.23 12.18
CA SER A 114 -19.23 6.20 13.25
C SER A 114 -18.02 6.56 14.09
N ARG A 115 -17.00 5.68 14.17
CA ARG A 115 -15.77 5.88 14.95
C ARG A 115 -14.81 6.87 14.31
N TYR A 116 -14.85 7.00 12.99
CA TYR A 116 -13.80 7.69 12.23
C TYR A 116 -14.31 8.93 11.50
N LYS A 117 -15.45 8.82 10.81
CA LYS A 117 -16.02 9.91 10.00
C LYS A 117 -14.97 10.48 9.02
N MET A 118 -15.06 11.78 8.70
CA MET A 118 -14.10 12.47 7.83
C MET A 118 -12.69 12.60 8.44
N LEU A 119 -12.54 12.51 9.76
CA LEU A 119 -11.25 12.76 10.43
C LEU A 119 -10.15 11.82 9.95
N LEU A 120 -10.47 10.54 9.77
CA LEU A 120 -9.49 9.55 9.33
C LEU A 120 -9.12 9.72 7.85
N VAL A 121 -10.09 10.10 7.02
CA VAL A 121 -9.86 10.40 5.60
C VAL A 121 -8.95 11.61 5.47
N ASP A 122 -9.25 12.71 6.17
CA ASP A 122 -8.46 13.93 6.16
C ASP A 122 -7.02 13.67 6.62
N PHE A 123 -6.84 12.90 7.70
CA PHE A 123 -5.53 12.53 8.20
C PHE A 123 -4.68 11.81 7.15
N HIS A 124 -5.20 10.76 6.52
CA HIS A 124 -4.44 10.01 5.52
C HIS A 124 -4.28 10.75 4.20
N PHE A 125 -5.30 11.47 3.74
CA PHE A 125 -5.23 12.24 2.50
C PHE A 125 -4.21 13.37 2.61
N SER A 126 -4.09 14.03 3.75
CA SER A 126 -3.04 15.05 3.97
C SER A 126 -1.63 14.51 3.74
N LYS A 127 -1.39 13.24 4.07
CA LYS A 127 -0.08 12.58 3.94
C LYS A 127 0.19 11.99 2.56
N ILE A 128 -0.86 11.54 1.87
CA ILE A 128 -0.74 10.89 0.56
C ILE A 128 -0.75 11.92 -0.57
N TYR A 129 -1.62 12.93 -0.46
CA TYR A 129 -1.94 13.87 -1.51
C TYR A 129 -1.37 15.27 -1.28
N ALA A 130 -0.84 15.55 -0.09
CA ALA A 130 -0.28 16.86 0.29
C ALA A 130 -1.19 18.02 -0.13
N SER A 131 -0.79 18.82 -1.12
CA SER A 131 -1.55 19.98 -1.62
C SER A 131 -2.88 19.61 -2.27
N SER A 132 -3.04 18.38 -2.77
CA SER A 132 -4.29 17.91 -3.40
C SER A 132 -5.29 17.28 -2.42
N ALA A 133 -4.98 17.25 -1.12
CA ALA A 133 -5.84 16.62 -0.11
C ALA A 133 -7.24 17.26 -0.02
N SER A 134 -7.33 18.58 -0.14
CA SER A 134 -8.62 19.30 -0.10
C SER A 134 -9.53 18.91 -1.27
N SER A 135 -8.97 18.77 -2.48
CA SER A 135 -9.73 18.36 -3.65
C SER A 135 -10.23 16.92 -3.53
N GLN A 136 -9.40 16.02 -2.98
CA GLN A 136 -9.81 14.63 -2.73
C GLN A 136 -10.89 14.53 -1.64
N ARG A 137 -10.81 15.39 -0.62
CA ARG A 137 -11.85 15.50 0.41
C ARG A 137 -13.19 15.91 -0.19
N GLU A 138 -13.20 16.89 -1.09
CA GLU A 138 -14.43 17.34 -1.75
C GLU A 138 -15.07 16.23 -2.58
N ILE A 139 -14.26 15.46 -3.31
CA ILE A 139 -14.75 14.28 -4.05
C ILE A 139 -15.46 13.29 -3.11
N VAL A 140 -14.90 13.03 -1.92
CA VAL A 140 -15.54 12.15 -0.93
C VAL A 140 -16.85 12.75 -0.40
N HIS A 141 -16.90 14.06 -0.19
CA HIS A 141 -18.13 14.75 0.22
C HIS A 141 -19.23 14.65 -0.84
N GLU A 142 -18.91 14.87 -2.12
CA GLU A 142 -19.88 14.73 -3.21
C GLU A 142 -20.37 13.29 -3.34
N LEU A 143 -19.47 12.31 -3.32
CA LEU A 143 -19.85 10.88 -3.34
C LEU A 143 -20.77 10.50 -2.17
N LEU A 144 -20.56 11.09 -0.98
CA LEU A 144 -21.42 10.85 0.17
C LEU A 144 -22.81 11.49 -0.02
N LYS A 145 -22.90 12.69 -0.60
CA LYS A 145 -24.18 13.35 -0.91
C LYS A 145 -24.95 12.57 -1.97
N ASP A 146 -24.27 12.10 -3.01
CA ASP A 146 -24.88 11.28 -4.07
C ASP A 146 -25.46 10.00 -3.47
N LEU A 147 -24.70 9.33 -2.59
CA LEU A 147 -25.17 8.13 -1.90
C LEU A 147 -26.41 8.38 -1.04
N ILE A 148 -26.45 9.49 -0.29
CA ILE A 148 -27.60 9.85 0.54
C ILE A 148 -28.82 10.16 -0.34
N THR A 149 -28.63 10.92 -1.41
CA THR A 149 -29.70 11.30 -2.34
C THR A 149 -30.33 10.07 -2.99
N GLU A 150 -29.51 9.13 -3.47
CA GLU A 150 -30.00 7.86 -4.02
C GLU A 150 -30.77 7.04 -2.97
N TYR A 151 -30.31 7.02 -1.71
CA TYR A 151 -31.01 6.34 -0.63
C TYR A 151 -32.38 6.97 -0.33
N GLU A 152 -32.46 8.29 -0.28
CA GLU A 152 -33.70 9.04 -0.06
C GLU A 152 -34.71 8.82 -1.20
N LEU A 153 -34.25 8.84 -2.46
CA LEU A 153 -35.07 8.54 -3.64
C LEU A 153 -35.57 7.09 -3.65
N GLY A 154 -34.74 6.14 -3.23
CA GLY A 154 -35.15 4.75 -3.09
C GLY A 154 -36.19 4.54 -2.00
N SER A 155 -36.08 5.29 -0.89
CA SER A 155 -37.05 5.24 0.21
C SER A 155 -38.42 5.78 -0.18
N SER A 156 -38.49 6.81 -1.03
CA SER A 156 -39.75 7.41 -1.47
C SER A 156 -40.49 6.62 -2.56
N LEU A 157 -39.83 5.62 -3.17
CA LEU A 157 -40.45 4.70 -4.14
C LEU A 157 -41.05 3.44 -3.50
N VAL A 158 -40.83 3.23 -2.21
CA VAL A 158 -41.29 2.05 -1.45
C VAL A 158 -42.45 2.39 -0.50
N GLU A 159 -42.74 3.68 -0.30
CA GLU A 159 -43.95 4.19 0.39
C GLU A 159 -45.09 4.47 -0.60
#